data_AF-A0A117Q3U6-F1
#
_entry.id   AF-A0A117Q3U6-F1
#
_cell.length_a   1.000
_cell.length_b   1.000
_cell.length_c   1.000
_cell.angle_alpha   90.00
_cell.angle_beta   90.00
_cell.angle_gamma   90.00
#
_symmetry.space_group_name_H-M   'P 1'
#
loop_
_entity.id
_entity.type
_entity.pdbx_description
1 polymer ?
#
loop_
_entity_poly.entity_id
_entity_poly.type
_entity_poly.pdbx_seq_one_letter_code
_entity_poly.pdbx_strand_id
1 'polypeptide(L)'
;MTTTPTRNSGLRPAAGVLTGILALYIALVAFGNITDFGTNQQFVRHVLAMDTTFKDHDLMWRAITSTGLQDTAYVLIIVWETVSALVLIWGTWLWAWRKDDLARRVSTYGLLMLLLLFGAGFIAIGGEWFSMWQSKSWNGLDAAIRIFTLSGVALIVNLLPSRQEAAS
;
A
#
# COMPACT_ATOMS: atom_id res chain seq x y z
N MET A 1 -22.43 36.20 20.94
CA MET A 1 -22.69 34.80 20.53
C MET A 1 -21.34 34.12 20.37
N THR A 2 -20.85 33.47 21.42
CA THR A 2 -19.53 32.83 21.48
C THR A 2 -19.68 31.43 20.87
N THR A 3 -19.16 31.23 19.66
CA THR A 3 -19.07 29.89 19.07
C THR A 3 -17.95 29.14 19.79
N THR A 4 -18.32 28.25 20.72
CA THR A 4 -17.35 27.32 21.32
C THR A 4 -16.70 26.52 20.18
N PRO A 5 -15.38 26.62 19.96
CA PRO A 5 -14.75 25.85 18.91
C PRO A 5 -14.82 24.38 19.31
N THR A 6 -15.50 23.57 18.50
CA THR A 6 -15.47 22.13 18.63
C THR A 6 -14.01 21.67 18.54
N ARG A 7 -13.47 21.14 19.65
CA ARG A 7 -12.21 20.37 19.62
C ARG A 7 -12.41 19.25 18.61
N ASN A 8 -11.53 19.12 17.62
CA ASN A 8 -11.47 17.93 16.75
C ASN A 8 -10.93 16.72 17.56
N SER A 9 -11.65 16.34 18.62
CA SER A 9 -11.29 15.22 19.52
C SER A 9 -11.28 13.87 18.80
N GLY A 10 -11.95 13.78 17.65
CA GLY A 10 -12.04 12.57 16.82
C GLY A 10 -10.86 12.36 15.86
N LEU A 11 -10.03 13.37 15.58
CA LEU A 11 -8.99 13.24 14.53
C LEU A 11 -7.90 12.25 14.93
N ARG A 12 -7.42 12.33 16.18
CA ARG A 12 -6.42 11.40 16.71
C ARG A 12 -6.89 9.95 16.67
N PRO A 13 -8.03 9.57 17.28
CA PRO A 13 -8.49 8.19 17.20
C PRO A 13 -8.76 7.74 15.77
N ALA A 14 -9.27 8.61 14.88
CA ALA A 14 -9.44 8.27 13.47
C ALA A 14 -8.11 7.95 12.77
N ALA A 15 -7.09 8.81 12.92
CA ALA A 15 -5.77 8.60 12.34
C ALA A 15 -5.11 7.32 12.89
N GLY A 16 -5.19 7.09 14.20
CA GLY A 16 -4.65 5.89 14.84
C GLY A 16 -5.35 4.61 14.39
N VAL A 17 -6.68 4.59 14.32
CA VAL A 17 -7.46 3.43 13.88
C VAL A 17 -7.20 3.12 12.41
N LEU A 18 -7.23 4.12 11.53
CA LEU A 18 -6.97 3.91 10.10
C LEU A 18 -5.54 3.42 9.86
N THR A 19 -4.55 3.98 10.57
CA THR A 19 -3.17 3.48 10.53
C THR A 19 -3.11 2.02 10.99
N GLY A 20 -3.77 1.69 12.11
CA GLY A 20 -3.79 0.34 12.67
C GLY A 20 -4.46 -0.70 11.76
N ILE A 21 -5.56 -0.35 11.11
CA ILE A 21 -6.22 -1.22 10.12
C ILE A 21 -5.27 -1.52 8.97
N LEU A 22 -4.61 -0.50 8.42
CA LEU A 22 -3.66 -0.68 7.31
C LEU A 22 -2.39 -1.43 7.75
N ALA A 23 -1.93 -1.22 8.99
CA ALA A 23 -0.82 -1.97 9.58
C ALA A 23 -1.14 -3.47 9.65
N LEU A 24 -2.31 -3.83 10.19
CA LEU A 24 -2.78 -5.21 10.24
C LEU A 24 -2.93 -5.78 8.83
N TYR A 25 -3.57 -5.03 7.93
CA TYR A 25 -3.79 -5.47 6.56
C TYR A 25 -2.48 -5.82 5.86
N ILE A 26 -1.51 -4.90 5.82
CA ILE A 26 -0.26 -5.14 5.10
C ILE A 26 0.61 -6.20 5.79
N ALA A 27 0.52 -6.34 7.13
CA ALA A 27 1.18 -7.44 7.84
C ALA A 27 0.63 -8.80 7.40
N LEU A 28 -0.69 -8.92 7.22
CA LEU A 28 -1.32 -10.14 6.72
C LEU A 28 -0.96 -10.41 5.25
N VAL A 29 -0.86 -9.37 4.41
CA VAL A 29 -0.37 -9.51 3.03
C VAL A 29 1.07 -10.02 3.00
N ALA A 30 1.98 -9.38 3.75
CA ALA A 30 3.38 -9.81 3.84
C ALA A 30 3.49 -11.24 4.37
N PHE A 31 2.73 -11.58 5.42
CA PHE A 31 2.68 -12.93 5.98
C PHE A 31 2.19 -13.95 4.94
N GLY A 32 1.14 -13.64 4.19
CA GLY A 32 0.62 -14.48 3.11
C GLY A 32 1.66 -14.71 2.02
N ASN A 33 2.34 -13.65 1.57
CA ASN A 33 3.37 -13.74 0.53
C ASN A 33 4.63 -14.50 0.99
N ILE A 34 4.95 -14.47 2.30
CA ILE A 34 6.06 -15.25 2.86
C ILE A 34 5.68 -16.74 3.02
N THR A 35 4.47 -17.02 3.52
CA THR A 35 4.06 -18.39 3.88
C THR A 35 3.56 -19.18 2.68
N ASP A 36 2.83 -18.55 1.77
CA ASP A 36 2.41 -19.11 0.48
C ASP A 36 3.25 -18.50 -0.65
N PHE A 37 4.57 -18.70 -0.55
CA PHE A 37 5.55 -18.09 -1.45
C PHE A 37 5.35 -18.55 -2.91
N GLY A 38 5.14 -19.84 -3.13
CA GLY A 38 5.08 -20.41 -4.49
C GLY A 38 3.89 -19.92 -5.30
N THR A 39 2.72 -19.78 -4.68
CA THR A 39 1.49 -19.32 -5.35
C THR A 39 1.60 -17.84 -5.74
N ASN A 40 2.03 -17.00 -4.81
CA ASN A 40 2.15 -15.56 -5.02
C ASN A 40 3.37 -15.20 -5.90
N GLN A 41 4.42 -16.02 -5.90
CA GLN A 41 5.51 -15.91 -6.87
C GLN A 41 5.00 -16.14 -8.30
N GLN A 42 4.16 -17.16 -8.51
CA GLN A 42 3.57 -17.40 -9.83
C GLN A 42 2.74 -16.22 -10.31
N PHE A 43 2.00 -15.56 -9.42
CA PHE A 43 1.28 -14.33 -9.76
C PHE A 43 2.22 -13.29 -10.38
N VAL A 44 3.33 -12.95 -9.73
CA VAL A 44 4.30 -11.97 -10.26
C VAL A 44 4.93 -12.45 -11.56
N ARG A 45 5.29 -13.73 -11.65
CA ARG A 45 5.87 -14.31 -12.87
C ARG A 45 4.93 -14.17 -14.06
N HIS A 46 3.66 -14.51 -13.91
CA HIS A 46 2.67 -14.42 -14.99
C HIS A 46 2.33 -12.99 -15.38
N VAL A 47 2.27 -12.06 -14.42
CA VAL A 47 2.11 -10.63 -14.72
C VAL A 47 3.28 -10.11 -15.55
N LEU A 48 4.52 -10.38 -15.12
CA LEU A 48 5.71 -9.90 -15.81
C LEU A 48 5.94 -10.59 -17.16
N ALA A 49 5.60 -11.88 -17.28
CA ALA A 49 5.68 -12.62 -18.53
C ALA A 49 4.60 -12.23 -19.53
N MET A 50 3.50 -11.61 -19.08
CA MET A 50 2.33 -11.25 -19.89
C MET A 50 1.74 -12.44 -20.70
N ASP A 51 1.98 -13.67 -20.25
CA ASP A 51 1.72 -14.91 -21.00
C ASP A 51 0.24 -15.31 -21.04
N THR A 52 -0.59 -14.65 -20.25
CA THR A 52 -2.05 -14.80 -20.19
C THR A 52 -2.81 -13.56 -20.71
N THR A 53 -2.10 -12.60 -21.30
CA THR A 53 -2.68 -11.42 -21.97
C THR A 53 -3.10 -11.77 -23.41
N PHE A 54 -3.59 -10.79 -24.17
CA PHE A 54 -3.99 -11.00 -25.57
C PHE A 54 -2.82 -11.32 -26.53
N LYS A 55 -1.57 -11.34 -26.02
CA LYS A 55 -0.35 -11.67 -26.79
C LYS A 55 -0.20 -10.89 -28.09
N ASP A 56 -0.64 -9.63 -28.07
CA ASP A 56 -0.44 -8.72 -29.19
C ASP A 56 1.07 -8.50 -29.43
N HIS A 57 1.53 -8.71 -30.66
CA HIS A 57 2.93 -8.58 -31.04
C HIS A 57 3.52 -7.22 -30.66
N ASP A 58 2.70 -6.16 -30.68
CA ASP A 58 3.11 -4.79 -30.38
C ASP A 58 3.32 -4.51 -28.88
N LEU A 59 2.84 -5.39 -27.99
CA LEU A 59 2.96 -5.24 -26.53
C LEU A 59 3.99 -6.19 -25.92
N MET A 60 4.25 -7.33 -26.57
CA MET A 60 5.10 -8.40 -26.01
C MET A 60 6.58 -8.05 -25.87
N TRP A 61 7.06 -6.97 -26.50
CA TRP A 61 8.44 -6.51 -26.31
C TRP A 61 8.75 -6.08 -24.86
N ARG A 62 7.73 -5.78 -24.05
CA ARG A 62 7.88 -5.39 -22.64
C ARG A 62 7.91 -6.57 -21.68
N ALA A 63 7.58 -7.78 -22.14
CA ALA A 63 7.49 -8.96 -21.31
C ALA A 63 8.87 -9.34 -20.75
N ILE A 64 8.91 -9.69 -19.46
CA ILE A 64 10.11 -10.20 -18.79
C ILE A 64 9.93 -11.69 -18.60
N THR A 65 10.72 -12.51 -19.29
CA THR A 65 10.66 -13.98 -19.23
C THR A 65 11.78 -14.61 -18.37
N SER A 66 12.73 -13.81 -17.91
CA SER A 66 13.79 -14.26 -17.02
C SER A 66 13.24 -14.51 -15.62
N THR A 67 13.21 -15.79 -15.21
CA THR A 67 12.75 -16.21 -13.89
C THR A 67 13.53 -15.56 -12.76
N GLY A 68 14.84 -15.35 -12.93
CA GLY A 68 15.67 -14.66 -11.93
C GLY A 68 15.23 -13.21 -11.69
N LEU A 69 14.86 -12.47 -12.75
CA LEU A 69 14.36 -11.09 -12.60
C LEU A 69 12.96 -11.06 -11.98
N GLN A 70 12.09 -12.00 -12.37
CA GLN A 70 10.74 -12.11 -11.80
C GLN A 70 10.80 -12.44 -10.30
N ASP A 71 11.67 -13.38 -9.91
CA ASP A 71 11.85 -13.79 -8.51
C ASP A 71 12.45 -12.67 -7.67
N THR A 72 13.42 -11.94 -8.24
CA THR A 72 13.99 -10.76 -7.59
C THR A 72 12.91 -9.70 -7.36
N ALA A 73 12.06 -9.42 -8.36
CA ALA A 73 10.95 -8.47 -8.21
C ALA A 73 9.98 -8.92 -7.12
N TYR A 74 9.64 -10.21 -7.06
CA TYR A 74 8.75 -10.74 -6.03
C TYR A 74 9.34 -10.62 -4.62
N VAL A 75 10.62 -10.94 -4.43
CA VAL A 75 11.30 -10.77 -3.14
C VAL A 75 11.33 -9.29 -2.73
N LEU A 76 11.59 -8.37 -3.66
CA LEU A 76 11.56 -6.93 -3.37
C LEU A 76 10.17 -6.45 -2.93
N ILE A 77 9.09 -7.00 -3.50
CA ILE A 77 7.72 -6.72 -3.06
C ILE A 77 7.53 -7.16 -1.61
N ILE A 78 7.90 -8.40 -1.25
CA ILE A 78 7.77 -8.91 0.13
C ILE A 78 8.56 -8.06 1.12
N VAL A 79 9.80 -7.69 0.78
CA VAL A 79 10.63 -6.83 1.63
C VAL A 79 9.93 -5.48 1.84
N TRP A 80 9.39 -4.88 0.78
CA TRP A 80 8.68 -3.62 0.86
C TRP A 80 7.42 -3.70 1.72
N GLU A 81 6.61 -4.75 1.54
CA GLU A 81 5.40 -5.01 2.33
C GLU A 81 5.74 -5.19 3.82
N THR A 82 6.79 -5.97 4.11
CA THR A 82 7.25 -6.23 5.47
C THR A 82 7.73 -4.95 6.14
N VAL A 83 8.55 -4.14 5.47
CA VAL A 83 9.01 -2.85 6.01
C VAL A 83 7.82 -1.90 6.21
N SER A 84 6.89 -1.86 5.27
CA SER A 84 5.68 -1.03 5.37
C SER A 84 4.83 -1.44 6.59
N ALA A 85 4.68 -2.75 6.82
CA ALA A 85 3.99 -3.29 7.99
C ALA A 85 4.65 -2.84 9.29
N LEU A 86 5.96 -2.99 9.41
CA LEU A 86 6.69 -2.59 10.62
C LEU A 86 6.58 -1.08 10.88
N VAL A 87 6.71 -0.26 9.84
CA VAL A 87 6.56 1.20 9.95
C VAL A 87 5.15 1.58 10.41
N LEU A 88 4.10 0.98 9.82
CA LEU A 88 2.73 1.27 10.19
C LEU A 88 2.37 0.76 11.59
N ILE A 89 2.84 -0.43 11.99
CA ILE A 89 2.69 -0.97 13.34
C ILE A 89 3.32 0.00 14.36
N TRP A 90 4.51 0.50 14.06
CA TRP A 90 5.16 1.51 14.90
C TRP A 90 4.34 2.80 14.97
N GLY A 91 3.84 3.29 13.83
CA GLY A 91 2.94 4.44 13.77
C GLY A 91 1.69 4.26 14.63
N THR A 92 1.04 3.11 14.56
CA THR A 92 -0.12 2.75 15.39
C THR A 92 0.21 2.74 16.88
N TRP A 93 1.36 2.16 17.25
CA TRP A 93 1.82 2.17 18.64
C TRP A 93 2.06 3.60 19.15
N LEU A 94 2.67 4.46 18.33
CA LEU A 94 2.88 5.88 18.67
C LEU A 94 1.56 6.64 18.86
N TRP A 95 0.55 6.37 18.04
CA TRP A 95 -0.80 6.93 18.22
C TRP A 95 -1.44 6.49 19.54
N ALA A 96 -1.29 5.21 19.92
CA ALA A 96 -1.79 4.69 21.19
C ALA A 96 -1.09 5.35 22.39
N TRP A 97 0.20 5.67 22.25
CA TRP A 97 1.02 6.34 23.26
C TRP A 97 0.92 7.88 23.22
N ARG A 98 0.04 8.44 22.37
CA ARG A 98 -0.21 9.89 22.26
C ARG A 98 1.04 10.71 21.87
N LYS A 99 1.95 10.11 21.11
CA LYS A 99 3.12 10.79 20.52
C LYS A 99 2.75 11.37 19.15
N ASP A 100 1.79 12.28 19.14
CA ASP A 100 1.00 12.64 17.95
C ASP A 100 1.86 13.11 16.75
N ASP A 101 2.88 13.96 16.96
CA ASP A 101 3.74 14.46 15.86
C ASP A 101 4.56 13.35 15.20
N LEU A 102 5.19 12.50 16.02
CA LEU A 102 5.99 11.39 15.52
C LEU A 102 5.09 10.31 14.91
N ALA A 103 3.94 10.03 15.53
CA ALA A 103 2.94 9.10 15.02
C ALA A 103 2.50 9.51 13.61
N ARG A 104 2.17 10.78 13.43
CA ARG A 104 1.79 11.35 12.14
C ARG A 104 2.88 11.16 11.10
N ARG A 105 4.12 11.54 11.41
CA ARG A 105 5.25 11.42 10.48
C ARG A 105 5.52 9.97 10.07
N VAL A 106 5.54 9.06 11.03
CA VAL A 106 5.76 7.62 10.79
C VAL A 106 4.61 7.02 9.98
N SER A 107 3.36 7.29 10.38
CA SER A 107 2.17 6.88 9.64
C SER A 107 2.21 7.37 8.19
N THR A 108 2.53 8.64 7.96
CA THR A 108 2.65 9.20 6.61
C THR A 108 3.66 8.43 5.76
N TYR A 109 4.86 8.11 6.28
CA TYR A 109 5.82 7.32 5.51
C TYR A 109 5.29 5.92 5.18
N GLY A 110 4.73 5.21 6.16
CA GLY A 110 4.15 3.89 5.92
C GLY A 110 3.00 3.92 4.89
N LEU A 111 2.13 4.93 4.96
CA LEU A 111 1.03 5.11 4.02
C LEU A 111 1.52 5.45 2.60
N LEU A 112 2.55 6.29 2.49
CA LEU A 112 3.19 6.57 1.20
C LEU A 112 3.85 5.31 0.61
N MET A 113 4.44 4.45 1.44
CA MET A 113 4.97 3.17 0.98
C MET A 113 3.88 2.28 0.39
N LEU A 114 2.68 2.22 1.00
CA LEU A 114 1.54 1.49 0.44
C LEU A 114 1.07 2.11 -0.89
N LEU A 115 0.96 3.45 -0.95
CA LEU A 115 0.56 4.15 -2.17
C LEU A 115 1.56 3.92 -3.31
N LEU A 116 2.86 3.87 -3.03
CA LEU A 116 3.88 3.54 -4.02
C LEU A 116 3.76 2.09 -4.49
N LEU A 117 3.62 1.14 -3.57
CA LEU A 117 3.52 -0.28 -3.94
C LEU A 117 2.26 -0.54 -4.77
N PHE A 118 1.08 -0.19 -4.25
CA PHE A 118 -0.18 -0.53 -4.89
C PHE A 118 -0.54 0.43 -6.04
N GLY A 119 -0.21 1.72 -5.91
CA GLY A 119 -0.45 2.71 -6.96
C GLY A 119 0.55 2.62 -8.11
N ALA A 120 1.84 2.80 -7.81
CA ALA A 120 2.85 2.77 -8.87
C ALA A 120 3.18 1.33 -9.30
N GLY A 121 3.38 0.42 -8.35
CA GLY A 121 3.74 -0.98 -8.64
C GLY A 121 2.60 -1.77 -9.29
N PHE A 122 1.47 -1.90 -8.61
CA PHE A 122 0.38 -2.77 -9.11
C PHE A 122 -0.51 -2.10 -10.13
N ILE A 123 -0.98 -0.86 -9.91
CA ILE A 123 -1.89 -0.19 -10.84
C ILE A 123 -1.15 0.30 -12.10
N ALA A 124 -0.13 1.14 -11.95
CA ALA A 124 0.54 1.72 -13.12
C ALA A 124 1.46 0.72 -13.84
N ILE A 125 2.38 0.07 -13.14
CA ILE A 125 3.32 -0.86 -13.78
C ILE A 125 2.63 -2.19 -14.09
N GLY A 126 2.04 -2.85 -13.09
CA GLY A 126 1.35 -4.11 -13.32
C GLY A 126 0.14 -3.98 -14.26
N GLY A 127 -0.79 -3.08 -13.94
CA GLY A 127 -2.00 -2.84 -14.69
C GLY A 127 -1.73 -2.34 -16.09
N GLU A 128 -1.15 -1.15 -16.24
CA GLU A 128 -1.01 -0.50 -17.54
C GLU A 128 0.20 -0.99 -18.33
N TRP A 129 1.39 -1.02 -17.72
CA TRP A 129 2.60 -1.39 -18.47
C TRP A 129 2.61 -2.86 -18.88
N PHE A 130 2.24 -3.77 -17.97
CA PHE A 130 2.17 -5.22 -18.22
C PHE A 130 0.76 -5.71 -18.61
N SER A 131 -0.22 -4.82 -18.76
CA SER A 131 -1.58 -5.19 -19.16
C SER A 131 -2.24 -6.25 -18.27
N MET A 132 -1.95 -6.23 -16.95
CA MET A 132 -2.49 -7.19 -15.98
C MET A 132 -4.02 -7.28 -16.03
N TRP A 133 -4.70 -6.17 -16.37
CA TRP A 133 -6.15 -6.13 -16.52
C TRP A 133 -6.71 -7.11 -17.56
N GLN A 134 -5.90 -7.56 -18.54
CA GLN A 134 -6.31 -8.53 -19.55
C GLN A 134 -6.35 -9.97 -19.02
N SER A 135 -5.57 -10.27 -17.97
CA SER A 135 -5.51 -11.62 -17.41
C SER A 135 -6.75 -11.90 -16.55
N LYS A 136 -7.41 -13.03 -16.78
CA LYS A 136 -8.53 -13.45 -15.92
C LYS A 136 -8.07 -14.08 -14.60
N SER A 137 -6.92 -14.75 -14.63
CA SER A 137 -6.38 -15.51 -13.50
C SER A 137 -5.34 -14.73 -12.70
N TRP A 138 -4.62 -13.79 -13.33
CA TRP A 138 -3.51 -13.08 -12.73
C TRP A 138 -3.76 -11.57 -12.73
N ASN A 139 -4.89 -11.17 -12.14
CA ASN A 139 -5.28 -9.77 -12.04
C ASN A 139 -5.54 -9.37 -10.58
N GLY A 140 -4.71 -8.44 -10.09
CA GLY A 140 -4.76 -7.91 -8.74
C GLY A 140 -5.23 -6.46 -8.65
N LEU A 141 -5.76 -5.87 -9.73
CA LEU A 141 -6.10 -4.44 -9.76
C LEU A 141 -7.19 -4.06 -8.76
N ASP A 142 -8.23 -4.90 -8.62
CA ASP A 142 -9.29 -4.65 -7.65
C ASP A 142 -8.76 -4.58 -6.21
N ALA A 143 -7.84 -5.48 -5.86
CA ALA A 143 -7.18 -5.47 -4.55
C ALA A 143 -6.30 -4.23 -4.41
N ALA A 144 -5.49 -3.91 -5.42
CA ALA A 144 -4.59 -2.76 -5.41
C ALA A 144 -5.36 -1.43 -5.27
N ILE A 145 -6.46 -1.25 -6.00
CA ILE A 145 -7.31 -0.05 -5.93
C ILE A 145 -7.92 0.10 -4.54
N ARG A 146 -8.39 -0.99 -3.91
CA ARG A 146 -8.93 -0.94 -2.54
C ARG A 146 -7.89 -0.46 -1.55
N ILE A 147 -6.68 -1.03 -1.58
CA ILE A 147 -5.61 -0.68 -0.64
C ILE A 147 -5.11 0.74 -0.90
N PHE A 148 -4.92 1.11 -2.17
CA PHE A 148 -4.56 2.47 -2.57
C PHE A 148 -5.57 3.49 -2.04
N THR A 149 -6.87 3.22 -2.22
CA THR A 149 -7.94 4.12 -1.77
C THR A 149 -7.96 4.25 -0.25
N LEU A 150 -7.93 3.13 0.48
CA LEU A 150 -7.89 3.14 1.95
C LEU A 150 -6.65 3.87 2.48
N SER A 151 -5.50 3.65 1.86
CA SER A 151 -4.24 4.33 2.21
C SER A 151 -4.31 5.83 1.92
N GLY A 152 -4.93 6.23 0.82
CA GLY A 152 -5.15 7.63 0.47
C GLY A 152 -6.06 8.35 1.47
N VAL A 153 -7.17 7.71 1.86
CA VAL A 153 -8.06 8.24 2.90
C VAL A 153 -7.32 8.37 4.23
N ALA A 154 -6.60 7.33 4.65
CA ALA A 154 -5.81 7.36 5.87
C ALA A 154 -4.72 8.44 5.83
N LEU A 155 -4.10 8.68 4.68
CA LEU A 155 -3.08 9.71 4.49
C LEU A 155 -3.70 11.09 4.64
N ILE A 156 -4.84 11.35 4.00
CA ILE A 156 -5.56 12.63 4.13
C ILE A 156 -5.89 12.87 5.61
N VAL A 157 -6.45 11.88 6.32
CA VAL A 157 -6.76 12.00 7.75
C VAL A 157 -5.49 12.27 8.58
N ASN A 158 -4.39 11.60 8.28
CA ASN A 158 -3.09 11.85 8.94
C ASN A 158 -2.48 13.20 8.57
N LEU A 159 -2.90 13.89 7.50
CA LEU A 159 -2.38 15.20 7.14
C LEU A 159 -3.29 16.36 7.56
N LEU A 160 -4.51 16.08 8.01
CA LEU A 160 -5.39 17.14 8.51
C LEU A 160 -4.78 17.84 9.73
N PRO A 161 -4.80 19.18 9.77
CA PRO A 161 -4.27 19.94 10.89
C PRO A 161 -5.11 19.70 12.15
N SER A 162 -4.46 19.26 13.22
CA SER A 162 -4.98 19.45 14.58
C SER A 162 -4.88 20.95 14.87
N ARG A 163 -6.01 21.61 15.16
CA ARG A 163 -6.19 23.07 15.26
C ARG A 163 -5.31 23.82 16.29
N GLN A 164 -4.26 23.20 16.82
CA GLN A 164 -3.29 23.80 17.75
C GLN A 164 -2.22 24.64 17.05
N GLU A 165 -1.94 24.42 15.76
CA GLU A 165 -0.92 25.20 15.01
C GLU A 165 -1.42 26.55 14.47
N ALA A 166 -2.73 26.81 14.46
CA ALA A 166 -3.28 28.06 13.92
C ALA A 166 -3.24 29.25 14.92
N ALA A 167 -2.56 29.09 16.05
CA ALA A 167 -2.55 30.06 17.15
C ALA A 167 -1.14 30.42 17.66
N SER A 168 -0.08 30.13 16.90
CA SER A 168 1.28 30.62 17.18
C SER A 168 1.63 31.81 16.30
#